data_AF-A0A183C8K3-F1
#
_entry.id   AF-A0A183C8K3-F1
#
_cell.length_a   1.000
_cell.length_b   1.000
_cell.length_c   1.000
_cell.angle_alpha   90.00
_cell.angle_beta   90.00
_cell.angle_gamma   90.00
#
_symmetry.space_group_name_H-M   'P 1'
#
loop_
_entity.id
_entity.type
_entity.pdbx_description
1 polymer ?
#
loop_
_entity_poly.entity_id
_entity_poly.type
_entity_poly.pdbx_seq_one_letter_code
_entity_poly.pdbx_strand_id
1 'polypeptide(L)'
;MQERIPDNCVEGILLLANRFLLDSVVNQCVDFLLKKSKKSAICKFRLADQCGIIGMKKTILAEMTKEDFLIAGENYMDNLSENAKFGAEALKELSERHEELFGTE
;
A
#
# COMPACT_ATOMS: atom_id res chain seq x y z
N MET A 1 5.86 -9.00 -26.26
CA MET A 1 5.29 -9.66 -25.07
C MET A 1 5.11 -8.60 -24.01
N GLN A 2 3.92 -8.40 -23.46
CA GLN A 2 3.78 -7.50 -22.30
C GLN A 2 4.29 -8.26 -21.09
N GLU A 3 5.49 -7.94 -20.61
CA GLU A 3 6.04 -8.56 -19.41
C GLU A 3 5.14 -8.20 -18.23
N ARG A 4 4.49 -9.23 -17.68
CA ARG A 4 3.58 -9.10 -16.55
C ARG A 4 4.43 -9.05 -15.29
N ILE A 5 4.46 -7.91 -14.61
CA ILE A 5 5.05 -7.82 -13.27
C ILE A 5 4.34 -8.84 -12.36
N PRO A 6 5.05 -9.83 -11.79
CA PRO A 6 4.46 -10.76 -10.83
C PRO A 6 4.09 -10.02 -9.54
N ASP A 7 2.92 -10.34 -8.97
CA ASP A 7 2.40 -9.65 -7.78
C ASP A 7 3.29 -9.84 -6.54
N ASN A 8 3.98 -10.97 -6.45
CA ASN A 8 4.96 -11.24 -5.39
C ASN A 8 6.28 -10.46 -5.58
N CYS A 9 6.60 -10.01 -6.79
CA CYS A 9 7.86 -9.31 -7.10
C CYS A 9 7.70 -7.78 -7.12
N VAL A 10 6.49 -7.25 -7.32
CA VAL A 10 6.27 -5.81 -7.54
C VAL A 10 6.81 -4.93 -6.40
N GLU A 11 6.76 -5.42 -5.17
CA GLU A 11 7.29 -4.72 -3.99
C GLU A 11 8.81 -4.53 -4.06
N GLY A 12 9.56 -5.60 -4.32
CA GLY A 12 11.01 -5.52 -4.48
C GLY A 12 11.41 -4.65 -5.68
N ILE A 13 10.67 -4.77 -6.79
CA ILE A 13 10.90 -3.96 -7.99
C ILE A 13 10.66 -2.48 -7.70
N LEU A 14 9.56 -2.14 -7.04
CA LEU A 14 9.23 -0.75 -6.69
C LEU A 14 10.30 -0.14 -5.77
N LEU A 15 10.69 -0.85 -4.71
CA LEU A 15 11.70 -0.37 -3.76
C LEU A 15 13.05 -0.12 -4.44
N LEU A 16 13.49 -1.04 -5.32
CA LEU A 16 14.72 -0.88 -6.09
C LEU A 16 14.60 0.25 -7.11
N ALA A 17 13.52 0.29 -7.89
CA ALA A 17 13.30 1.33 -8.90
C ALA A 17 13.27 2.72 -8.28
N ASN A 18 12.58 2.89 -7.14
CA ASN A 18 12.53 4.14 -6.40
C ASN A 18 13.92 4.54 -5.88
N ARG A 19 14.68 3.59 -5.32
CA ARG A 19 16.04 3.82 -4.83
C ARG A 19 17.01 4.26 -5.93
N PHE A 20 16.86 3.72 -7.15
CA PHE A 20 17.70 4.03 -8.30
C PHE A 20 17.10 5.10 -9.23
N LEU A 21 16.01 5.76 -8.82
CA LEU A 21 15.34 6.85 -9.58
C LEU A 21 14.94 6.42 -11.01
N LEU A 22 14.44 5.20 -11.14
CA LEU A 22 13.96 4.64 -12.40
C LEU A 22 12.46 4.97 -12.59
N ASP A 23 12.14 6.25 -12.81
CA ASP A 23 10.77 6.78 -12.80
C ASP A 23 9.79 6.01 -13.70
N SER A 24 10.23 5.58 -14.89
CA SER A 24 9.39 4.77 -15.78
C SER A 24 8.96 3.45 -15.14
N VAL A 25 9.86 2.80 -14.40
CA VAL A 25 9.57 1.53 -13.70
C VAL A 25 8.73 1.79 -12.46
N VAL A 26 8.97 2.88 -11.73
CA VAL A 26 8.14 3.30 -10.60
C VAL A 26 6.69 3.49 -11.06
N ASN A 27 6.47 4.23 -12.14
CA ASN A 27 5.12 4.48 -12.68
C ASN A 27 4.42 3.18 -13.10
N GLN A 28 5.14 2.24 -13.72
CA GLN A 28 4.58 0.93 -14.07
C GLN A 28 4.18 0.11 -12.83
N CYS A 29 5.00 0.15 -11.78
CA CYS A 29 4.70 -0.53 -10.52
C CYS A 29 3.49 0.09 -9.82
N VAL A 30 3.41 1.42 -9.76
CA VAL A 30 2.26 2.16 -9.20
C VAL A 30 0.97 1.81 -9.94
N ASP A 31 1.00 1.85 -11.27
CA ASP A 31 -0.15 1.49 -12.10
C ASP A 31 -0.59 0.04 -11.87
N PHE A 32 0.37 -0.88 -11.75
CA PHE A 32 0.08 -2.27 -11.45
C PHE A 32 -0.52 -2.45 -10.05
N LEU A 33 0.05 -1.79 -9.03
CA LEU A 33 -0.39 -1.87 -7.64
C LEU A 33 -1.83 -1.37 -7.48
N LEU A 34 -2.19 -0.26 -8.13
CA LEU A 34 -3.54 0.29 -8.07
C LEU A 34 -4.55 -0.54 -8.86
N LYS A 35 -4.21 -1.00 -10.07
CA LYS A 35 -5.19 -1.58 -11.00
C LYS A 35 -5.27 -3.10 -11.01
N LYS A 36 -4.22 -3.81 -10.58
CA LYS A 36 -4.08 -5.26 -10.85
C LYS A 36 -3.60 -6.09 -9.65
N SER A 37 -2.90 -5.48 -8.70
CA SER A 37 -2.30 -6.19 -7.58
C SER A 37 -3.34 -6.69 -6.58
N LYS A 38 -3.11 -7.91 -6.06
CA LYS A 38 -3.95 -8.52 -5.03
C LYS A 38 -3.49 -8.18 -3.60
N LYS A 39 -2.39 -7.44 -3.45
CA LYS A 39 -1.91 -6.97 -2.14
C LYS A 39 -3.01 -6.17 -1.42
N SER A 40 -3.03 -6.29 -0.09
CA SER A 40 -3.97 -5.53 0.75
C SER A 40 -3.76 -4.02 0.60
N ALA A 41 -4.81 -3.24 0.86
CA ALA A 41 -4.72 -1.78 0.85
C ALA A 41 -3.64 -1.27 1.82
N ILE A 42 -3.51 -1.90 3.00
CA ILE A 42 -2.46 -1.58 3.99
C ILE A 42 -1.06 -1.80 3.41
N CYS A 43 -0.81 -2.92 2.73
CA CYS A 43 0.48 -3.18 2.10
C CYS A 43 0.80 -2.15 0.99
N LYS A 44 -0.20 -1.81 0.16
CA LYS A 44 -0.05 -0.79 -0.88
C LYS A 44 0.21 0.60 -0.27
N PHE A 45 -0.48 0.95 0.81
CA PHE A 45 -0.29 2.20 1.54
C PHE A 45 1.13 2.30 2.12
N ARG A 46 1.62 1.22 2.75
CA ARG A 46 3.03 1.12 3.21
C ARG A 46 4.02 1.38 2.10
N LEU A 47 3.82 0.77 0.92
CA LEU A 47 4.72 0.97 -0.23
C LEU A 47 4.72 2.41 -0.72
N ALA A 48 3.54 3.02 -0.82
CA ALA A 48 3.42 4.42 -1.25
C ALA A 48 4.10 5.38 -0.26
N ASP A 49 3.94 5.13 1.05
CA ASP A 49 4.61 5.89 2.10
C ASP A 49 6.13 5.75 2.05
N GLN A 50 6.65 4.51 2.06
CA GLN A 50 8.09 4.22 2.03
C GLN A 50 8.80 4.77 0.79
N CYS A 51 8.11 4.79 -0.35
CA CYS A 51 8.66 5.34 -1.59
C CYS A 51 8.41 6.85 -1.76
N GLY A 52 7.67 7.51 -0.86
CA GLY A 52 7.33 8.93 -0.98
C GLY A 52 6.37 9.25 -2.13
N ILE A 53 5.55 8.29 -2.56
CA ILE A 53 4.63 8.41 -3.70
C ILE A 53 3.28 8.97 -3.21
N ILE A 54 3.27 10.27 -2.92
CA ILE A 54 2.16 10.99 -2.27
C ILE A 54 0.82 10.76 -3.00
N GLY A 55 0.82 10.79 -4.34
CA GLY A 55 -0.40 10.59 -5.14
C GLY A 55 -1.04 9.22 -4.89
N MET A 56 -0.23 8.15 -4.96
CA MET A 56 -0.68 6.79 -4.71
C MET A 56 -1.17 6.63 -3.26
N LYS A 57 -0.44 7.20 -2.29
CA LYS A 57 -0.79 7.13 -0.86
C LYS A 57 -2.18 7.71 -0.59
N LYS A 58 -2.45 8.91 -1.12
CA LYS A 58 -3.75 9.60 -0.99
C LYS A 58 -4.88 8.83 -1.67
N THR A 59 -4.65 8.30 -2.87
CA THR A 59 -5.65 7.47 -3.57
C THR A 59 -6.04 6.26 -2.74
N ILE A 60 -5.06 5.54 -2.19
CA ILE A 60 -5.32 4.35 -1.37
C ILE A 60 -6.13 4.71 -0.12
N LEU A 61 -5.71 5.73 0.64
CA LEU A 61 -6.46 6.15 1.84
C LEU A 61 -7.92 6.49 1.54
N ALA A 62 -8.17 7.21 0.46
CA ALA A 62 -9.52 7.61 0.06
C ALA A 62 -10.40 6.40 -0.35
N GLU A 63 -9.79 5.38 -0.95
CA GLU A 63 -10.49 4.17 -1.42
C GLU A 63 -10.66 3.10 -0.33
N MET A 64 -9.89 3.17 0.77
CA MET A 64 -10.00 2.20 1.86
C MET A 64 -11.41 2.17 2.46
N THR A 65 -11.90 0.96 2.71
CA THR A 65 -13.19 0.69 3.35
C THR A 65 -12.99 0.03 4.71
N LYS A 66 -14.08 -0.18 5.47
CA LYS A 66 -14.01 -0.87 6.77
C LYS A 66 -13.34 -2.23 6.64
N GLU A 67 -13.63 -2.95 5.56
CA GLU A 67 -13.13 -4.28 5.26
C GLU A 67 -11.60 -4.34 5.18
N ASP A 68 -10.93 -3.26 4.73
CA ASP A 68 -9.46 -3.20 4.69
C ASP A 68 -8.82 -3.18 6.09
N PHE A 69 -9.57 -2.71 7.09
CA PHE A 69 -9.16 -2.67 8.50
C PHE A 69 -9.64 -3.88 9.30
N LEU A 70 -10.61 -4.63 8.80
CA LEU A 70 -11.07 -5.84 9.48
C LEU A 70 -9.95 -6.88 9.48
N ILE A 71 -9.43 -7.18 10.66
CA ILE A 71 -8.46 -8.24 10.87
C ILE A 71 -9.18 -9.60 10.90
N ALA A 72 -9.95 -9.92 9.86
CA ALA A 72 -10.69 -11.16 9.72
C ALA A 72 -10.32 -11.86 8.39
N GLY A 73 -9.97 -13.15 8.44
CA GLY A 73 -9.70 -13.97 7.26
C GLY A 73 -8.25 -13.93 6.77
N GLU A 74 -8.04 -14.21 5.47
CA GLU A 74 -6.73 -14.49 4.84
C GLU A 74 -5.69 -13.37 5.01
N ASN A 75 -6.12 -12.11 5.20
CA ASN A 75 -5.24 -10.94 5.32
C ASN A 75 -4.74 -10.67 6.75
N TYR A 76 -5.13 -11.48 7.75
CA TYR A 76 -4.77 -11.28 9.17
C TYR A 76 -3.25 -11.18 9.37
N MET A 77 -2.51 -12.19 8.90
CA MET A 77 -1.06 -12.27 9.12
C MET A 77 -0.32 -11.19 8.32
N ASP A 78 -0.80 -10.90 7.12
CA ASP A 78 -0.21 -9.87 6.26
C ASP A 78 -0.34 -8.50 6.92
N ASN A 79 -1.56 -8.06 7.24
CA ASN A 79 -1.80 -6.76 7.88
C ASN A 79 -1.04 -6.62 9.21
N LEU A 80 -1.01 -7.66 10.05
CA LEU A 80 -0.24 -7.64 11.29
C LEU A 80 1.26 -7.47 11.04
N SER A 81 1.80 -8.14 10.01
CA SER A 81 3.22 -8.02 9.65
C SER A 81 3.61 -6.63 9.12
N GLU A 82 2.65 -5.91 8.53
CA GLU A 82 2.87 -4.58 8.00
C GLU A 82 3.05 -3.54 9.11
N ASN A 83 2.38 -3.70 10.25
CA ASN A 83 2.43 -2.74 11.38
C ASN A 83 3.87 -2.46 11.86
N ALA A 84 4.75 -3.45 11.82
CA ALA A 84 6.15 -3.29 12.22
C ALA A 84 7.01 -2.50 11.21
N LYS A 85 6.51 -2.26 9.99
CA LYS A 85 7.25 -1.64 8.87
C LYS A 85 6.87 -0.18 8.64
N PHE A 86 5.90 0.35 9.39
CA PHE A 86 5.43 1.72 9.26
C PHE A 86 6.21 2.71 10.12
N GLY A 87 6.33 3.95 9.63
CA GLY A 87 6.69 5.10 10.43
C GLY A 87 5.51 5.64 11.24
N ALA A 88 5.79 6.43 12.28
CA ALA A 88 4.78 6.98 13.18
C ALA A 88 3.73 7.85 12.45
N GLU A 89 4.15 8.62 11.43
CA GLU A 89 3.24 9.46 10.64
C GLU A 89 2.26 8.64 9.80
N ALA A 90 2.75 7.59 9.13
CA ALA A 90 1.91 6.69 8.36
C ALA A 90 0.88 5.94 9.24
N LEU A 91 1.27 5.54 10.45
CA LEU A 91 0.35 4.95 11.43
C LEU A 91 -0.72 5.94 11.87
N LYS A 92 -0.37 7.22 12.07
CA LYS A 92 -1.32 8.27 12.43
C LYS A 92 -2.37 8.46 11.32
N GLU A 93 -1.94 8.54 10.06
CA GLU A 93 -2.86 8.67 8.92
C GLU A 93 -3.82 7.46 8.80
N LEU A 94 -3.32 6.23 9.02
CA LEU A 94 -4.19 5.05 9.06
C LEU A 94 -5.17 5.08 10.23
N SER A 95 -4.74 5.55 11.41
CA SER A 95 -5.61 5.72 12.58
C SER A 95 -6.73 6.72 12.30
N GLU A 96 -6.40 7.87 11.72
CA GLU A 96 -7.38 8.88 11.32
C GLU A 96 -8.38 8.29 10.33
N ARG A 97 -7.92 7.56 9.31
CA ARG A 97 -8.82 6.93 8.34
C ARG A 97 -9.71 5.85 8.97
N HIS A 98 -9.17 5.09 9.91
CA HIS A 98 -9.95 4.12 10.67
C HIS A 98 -11.04 4.82 11.51
N GLU A 99 -10.70 5.88 12.25
CA GLU A 99 -11.66 6.66 13.04
C GLU A 99 -12.77 7.27 12.18
N GLU A 100 -12.45 7.79 10.99
CA GLU A 100 -13.46 8.29 10.04
C GLU A 100 -14.46 7.21 9.60
N LEU A 101 -13.98 5.98 9.37
CA LEU A 101 -14.81 4.88 8.88
C LEU A 101 -15.68 4.29 9.99
N PHE A 102 -15.10 4.02 11.16
CA PHE A 102 -15.77 3.33 12.25
C PHE A 102 -16.51 4.27 13.20
N GLY A 103 -16.20 5.58 13.14
CA GLY A 103 -16.61 6.56 14.13
C GLY A 103 -15.67 6.54 15.34
N THR A 104 -15.64 7.66 16.05
CA THR A 104 -15.16 7.68 17.44
C THR A 104 -16.29 7.12 18.31
N GLU A 105 -16.04 6.05 19.06
CA GLU A 105 -16.93 5.65 20.17
C GLU A 105 -17.21 6.82 21.12
#